data_AF-A0A7S0MWN9-F1
#
_entry.id   AF-A0A7S0MWN9-F1
#
_cell.length_a   1.000
_cell.length_b   1.000
_cell.length_c   1.000
_cell.angle_alpha   90.00
_cell.angle_beta   90.00
_cell.angle_gamma   90.00
#
_symmetry.space_group_name_H-M   'P 1'
#
loop_
_entity.id
_entity.type
_entity.pdbx_description
1 polymer ?
#
loop_
_entity_poly.entity_id
_entity_poly.type
_entity_poly.pdbx_seq_one_letter_code
_entity_poly.pdbx_strand_id
1 'polypeptide(L)'
;RVLTPLRAFGYTVESVELLLGPMVAQASDPLGSMGNDAPLAFLSQRPKLLYEYFKQLFAQVTNPPIDPIRESVVTSLECMVGPEGDLTTSTAGQAHRLRLRQPLLDVHEMEAIKTTSHRGWRALTVDITFPRADGIAGLERGLAHIAQEADRAVREGYQLLVLSDRNLSPHRVSISALLATGATHAHLVSTAQRTRLGLLVDTGEAREVHHFCSLFGFGADAVCPYLAIEAIDALNAEGRISIKETFTREQLVARYFKASSDGMLKVMAKMGISTLASYKGAQIFEALGLNQEVVDKCFPGTASRISGLTFQNLAEDAFIMHSYAFPESKLAEGLAEEVSLSNPGDYHYRSGPDKEVHMNDPRAITKLQEATRNNDQAAYDEYSRLMKDLTEKCALR
;
A
#
# COMPACT_ATOMS: atom_id res chain seq x y z
N ARG A 1 -19.16 -11.99 2.25
CA ARG A 1 -18.87 -11.60 0.84
C ARG A 1 -17.54 -10.85 0.73
N VAL A 2 -17.25 -9.87 1.60
CA VAL A 2 -16.00 -9.08 1.57
C VAL A 2 -14.77 -9.86 2.08
N LEU A 3 -14.96 -10.89 2.90
CA LEU A 3 -13.87 -11.67 3.53
C LEU A 3 -12.86 -12.29 2.53
N THR A 4 -13.34 -12.88 1.44
CA THR A 4 -12.46 -13.53 0.44
C THR A 4 -11.54 -12.52 -0.25
N PRO A 5 -12.05 -11.40 -0.81
CA PRO A 5 -11.18 -10.31 -1.29
C PRO A 5 -10.21 -9.80 -0.23
N LEU A 6 -10.66 -9.58 1.01
CA LEU A 6 -9.79 -9.11 2.10
C LEU A 6 -8.59 -10.04 2.33
N ARG A 7 -8.82 -11.36 2.33
CA ARG A 7 -7.72 -12.33 2.45
C ARG A 7 -6.74 -12.25 1.29
N ALA A 8 -7.25 -12.12 0.06
CA ALA A 8 -6.41 -12.11 -1.14
C ALA A 8 -5.48 -10.90 -1.19
N PHE A 9 -5.96 -9.74 -0.71
CA PHE A 9 -5.18 -8.51 -0.60
C PHE A 9 -4.44 -8.38 0.74
N GLY A 10 -4.30 -9.47 1.49
CA GLY A 10 -3.50 -9.52 2.70
C GLY A 10 -4.03 -8.69 3.87
N TYR A 11 -5.34 -8.43 3.96
CA TYR A 11 -5.92 -7.80 5.16
C TYR A 11 -5.86 -8.77 6.33
N THR A 12 -5.46 -8.24 7.48
CA THR A 12 -5.40 -8.97 8.74
C THR A 12 -6.41 -8.37 9.71
N VAL A 13 -6.72 -9.13 10.77
CA VAL A 13 -7.41 -8.59 11.96
C VAL A 13 -6.70 -7.33 12.46
N GLU A 14 -5.36 -7.40 12.43
CA GLU A 14 -4.37 -6.32 12.52
C GLU A 14 -4.81 -5.02 11.86
N SER A 15 -4.75 -5.04 10.52
CA SER A 15 -4.99 -3.90 9.66
C SER A 15 -6.43 -3.36 9.76
N VAL A 16 -7.40 -4.23 10.03
CA VAL A 16 -8.80 -3.84 10.08
C VAL A 16 -9.16 -3.20 11.42
N GLU A 17 -8.77 -3.82 12.54
CA GLU A 17 -9.20 -3.40 13.88
C GLU A 17 -8.27 -2.37 14.53
N LEU A 18 -6.96 -2.44 14.26
CA LEU A 18 -6.00 -1.50 14.83
C LEU A 18 -5.75 -0.29 13.93
N LEU A 19 -6.02 -0.39 12.63
CA LEU A 19 -5.81 0.72 11.70
C LEU A 19 -7.13 1.29 11.19
N LEU A 20 -7.88 0.56 10.36
CA LEU A 20 -9.08 1.11 9.71
C LEU A 20 -10.16 1.54 10.72
N GLY A 21 -10.45 0.71 11.72
CA GLY A 21 -11.42 1.03 12.77
C GLY A 21 -11.12 2.36 13.47
N PRO A 22 -9.91 2.54 14.04
CA PRO A 22 -9.48 3.80 14.66
C PRO A 22 -9.42 4.99 13.69
N MET A 23 -8.98 4.81 12.44
CA MET A 23 -8.98 5.89 11.44
C MET A 23 -10.38 6.46 11.22
N VAL A 24 -11.37 5.58 11.09
CA VAL A 24 -12.77 5.99 10.96
C VAL A 24 -13.29 6.56 12.28
N ALA A 25 -12.98 5.93 13.42
CA ALA A 25 -13.51 6.33 14.70
C ALA A 25 -13.02 7.71 15.15
N GLN A 26 -11.75 8.02 14.91
CA GLN A 26 -11.10 9.25 15.39
C GLN A 26 -10.88 10.28 14.28
N ALA A 27 -11.05 9.91 13.01
CA ALA A 27 -10.70 10.76 11.85
C ALA A 27 -9.25 11.28 11.90
N SER A 28 -8.35 10.41 12.40
CA SER A 28 -6.91 10.62 12.57
C SER A 28 -6.17 9.31 12.33
N ASP A 29 -4.92 9.41 11.86
CA ASP A 29 -3.98 8.29 11.76
C ASP A 29 -3.80 7.63 13.16
N PRO A 30 -3.92 6.29 13.28
CA PRO A 30 -3.82 5.57 14.55
C PRO A 30 -2.45 5.76 15.20
N LEU A 31 -2.45 5.85 16.53
CA LEU A 31 -1.22 5.96 17.31
C LEU A 31 -0.85 4.59 17.90
N GLY A 32 0.42 4.24 17.78
CA GLY A 32 1.05 3.10 18.44
C GLY A 32 2.17 3.53 19.40
N SER A 33 2.80 2.57 20.05
CA SER A 33 3.96 2.79 20.92
C SER A 33 4.96 1.65 20.78
N MET A 34 6.14 1.80 21.38
CA MET A 34 7.32 0.92 21.20
C MET A 34 7.92 1.00 19.79
N GLY A 35 9.09 0.38 19.61
CA GLY A 35 9.73 0.27 18.30
C GLY A 35 9.16 -0.88 17.47
N ASN A 36 9.37 -0.84 16.15
CA ASN A 36 9.10 -2.00 15.30
C ASN A 36 10.16 -3.07 15.56
N ASP A 37 9.73 -4.19 16.12
CA ASP A 37 10.57 -5.33 16.48
C ASP A 37 10.28 -6.58 15.61
N ALA A 38 9.42 -6.46 14.60
CA ALA A 38 9.21 -7.46 13.57
C ALA A 38 10.38 -7.49 12.55
N PRO A 39 10.58 -8.59 11.81
CA PRO A 39 11.60 -8.67 10.77
C PRO A 39 11.47 -7.61 9.69
N LEU A 40 12.60 -7.28 9.07
CA LEU A 40 12.57 -6.61 7.77
C LEU A 40 11.78 -7.48 6.77
N ALA A 41 11.03 -6.84 5.86
CA ALA A 41 10.09 -7.54 4.98
C ALA A 41 10.71 -8.71 4.21
N PHE A 42 11.94 -8.56 3.72
CA PHE A 42 12.65 -9.62 2.99
C PHE A 42 13.23 -10.74 3.89
N LEU A 43 13.25 -10.57 5.21
CA LEU A 43 13.63 -11.60 6.19
C LEU A 43 12.42 -12.34 6.76
N SER A 44 11.23 -11.78 6.60
CA SER A 44 9.98 -12.42 7.02
C SER A 44 9.79 -13.75 6.29
N GLN A 45 9.31 -14.75 7.03
CA GLN A 45 8.90 -16.04 6.43
C GLN A 45 7.46 -15.99 5.88
N ARG A 46 6.75 -14.88 6.13
CA ARG A 46 5.40 -14.62 5.66
C ARG A 46 5.44 -13.70 4.43
N PRO A 47 4.53 -13.88 3.45
CA PRO A 47 4.43 -12.96 2.34
C PRO A 47 4.08 -11.56 2.86
N LYS A 48 4.84 -10.56 2.41
CA LYS A 48 4.64 -9.15 2.78
C LYS A 48 4.14 -8.36 1.60
N LEU A 49 3.31 -7.35 1.86
CA LEU A 49 2.89 -6.44 0.81
C LEU A 49 4.09 -5.63 0.30
N LEU A 50 4.09 -5.32 -0.99
CA LEU A 50 5.21 -4.63 -1.63
C LEU A 50 5.54 -3.27 -0.98
N TYR A 51 4.55 -2.61 -0.36
CA TYR A 51 4.74 -1.37 0.37
C TYR A 51 5.78 -1.50 1.49
N GLU A 52 5.85 -2.63 2.19
CA GLU A 52 6.74 -2.81 3.35
C GLU A 52 8.23 -2.78 3.00
N TYR A 53 8.56 -3.04 1.74
CA TYR A 53 9.93 -2.98 1.21
C TYR A 53 10.42 -1.54 1.00
N PHE A 54 9.53 -0.55 0.99
CA PHE A 54 9.88 0.85 0.80
C PHE A 54 9.89 1.60 2.13
N LYS A 55 11.03 2.18 2.50
CA LYS A 55 11.15 3.01 3.70
C LYS A 55 11.09 4.49 3.32
N GLN A 56 10.22 5.23 3.99
CA GLN A 56 10.07 6.68 3.79
C GLN A 56 11.39 7.38 4.12
N LEU A 57 11.91 8.15 3.17
CA LEU A 57 13.02 9.06 3.44
C LEU A 57 12.51 10.27 4.23
N PHE A 58 13.40 10.86 5.02
CA PHE A 58 13.11 12.08 5.76
C PHE A 58 14.34 12.99 5.78
N ALA A 59 14.09 14.29 5.85
CA ALA A 59 15.16 15.27 5.85
C ALA A 59 15.87 15.29 7.21
N GLN A 60 17.19 15.30 7.17
CA GLN A 60 18.04 15.51 8.34
C GLN A 60 19.08 16.57 7.98
N VAL A 61 19.09 17.69 8.71
CA VAL A 61 20.05 18.80 8.58
C VAL A 61 19.94 19.62 7.29
N THR A 62 19.91 18.98 6.11
CA THR A 62 20.01 19.64 4.80
C THR A 62 18.85 20.58 4.49
N ASN A 63 17.65 20.22 4.91
CA ASN A 63 16.44 21.00 4.75
C ASN A 63 15.51 20.72 5.96
N PRO A 64 14.79 21.74 6.48
CA PRO A 64 13.92 21.55 7.61
C PRO A 64 12.62 20.82 7.20
N PRO A 65 12.08 19.92 8.05
CA PRO A 65 10.71 19.45 7.90
C PRO A 65 9.71 20.58 8.20
N ILE A 66 8.47 20.42 7.73
CA ILE A 66 7.36 21.37 7.96
C ILE A 66 6.44 20.83 9.07
N ASP A 67 5.73 21.71 9.78
CA ASP A 67 4.65 21.29 10.68
C ASP A 67 3.30 21.26 9.91
N PRO A 68 2.79 20.08 9.52
CA PRO A 68 1.58 19.98 8.70
C PRO A 68 0.30 20.44 9.42
N ILE A 69 0.34 20.60 10.75
CA ILE A 69 -0.81 21.02 11.56
C ILE A 69 -0.78 22.53 11.73
N ARG A 70 0.33 23.06 12.27
CA ARG A 70 0.49 24.50 12.56
C ARG A 70 0.69 25.34 11.31
N GLU A 71 1.33 24.78 10.28
CA GLU A 71 1.61 25.43 9.01
C GLU A 71 0.72 24.87 7.88
N SER A 72 -0.46 24.35 8.22
CA SER A 72 -1.40 23.75 7.26
C SER A 72 -1.74 24.65 6.07
N VAL A 73 -1.73 25.97 6.25
CA VAL A 73 -1.97 26.96 5.19
C VAL A 73 -1.01 26.88 4.01
N VAL A 74 0.23 26.39 4.22
CA VAL A 74 1.20 26.22 3.12
C VAL A 74 1.15 24.83 2.49
N THR A 75 0.36 23.91 3.05
CA THR A 75 0.27 22.53 2.59
C THR A 75 -0.96 22.28 1.73
N SER A 76 -0.86 21.39 0.74
CA SER A 76 -2.01 21.04 -0.11
C SER A 76 -1.92 19.64 -0.70
N LEU A 77 -3.05 18.93 -0.66
CA LEU A 77 -3.27 17.68 -1.39
C LEU A 77 -4.07 17.88 -2.70
N GLU A 78 -4.43 19.12 -3.04
CA GLU A 78 -5.09 19.42 -4.29
C GLU A 78 -4.18 19.02 -5.46
N CYS A 79 -4.74 18.34 -6.46
CA CYS A 79 -3.98 17.95 -7.63
C CYS A 79 -4.79 18.09 -8.92
N MET A 80 -4.06 18.39 -9.99
CA MET A 80 -4.59 18.43 -11.35
C MET A 80 -4.30 17.10 -12.02
N VAL A 81 -5.30 16.47 -12.62
CA VAL A 81 -5.22 15.14 -13.25
C VAL A 81 -5.59 15.25 -14.73
N GLY A 82 -4.92 14.46 -15.55
CA GLY A 82 -5.10 14.41 -16.99
C GLY A 82 -3.97 15.12 -17.75
N PRO A 83 -4.13 15.21 -19.08
CA PRO A 83 -3.06 15.62 -19.99
C PRO A 83 -2.49 17.01 -19.65
N GLU A 84 -1.18 17.13 -19.81
CA GLU A 84 -0.45 18.37 -19.64
C GLU A 84 -0.15 18.97 -21.01
N GLY A 85 -0.24 20.30 -21.10
CA GLY A 85 0.15 21.02 -22.32
C GLY A 85 1.60 21.47 -22.27
N ASP A 86 2.01 22.17 -23.32
CA ASP A 86 3.35 22.73 -23.45
C ASP A 86 3.60 23.85 -22.43
N LEU A 87 4.61 23.68 -21.57
CA LEU A 87 4.96 24.65 -20.53
C LEU A 87 5.45 26.00 -21.08
N THR A 88 5.89 26.07 -22.33
CA THR A 88 6.40 27.30 -22.95
C THR A 88 5.31 28.20 -23.53
N THR A 89 4.08 27.71 -23.62
CA THR A 89 2.94 28.44 -24.16
C THR A 89 1.82 28.56 -23.13
N SER A 90 1.00 29.61 -23.24
CA SER A 90 -0.17 29.81 -22.38
C SER A 90 -1.43 29.78 -23.23
N THR A 91 -2.20 28.71 -23.14
CA THR A 91 -3.45 28.53 -23.89
C THR A 91 -4.58 28.11 -22.95
N ALA A 92 -5.81 28.54 -23.25
CA ALA A 92 -6.97 28.19 -22.42
C ALA A 92 -7.20 26.67 -22.31
N GLY A 93 -6.79 25.91 -23.34
CA GLY A 93 -6.89 24.45 -23.36
C GLY A 93 -6.07 23.76 -22.25
N GLN A 94 -4.99 24.39 -21.77
CA GLN A 94 -4.18 23.83 -20.67
C GLN A 94 -4.93 23.80 -19.32
N ALA A 95 -5.96 24.63 -19.16
CA ALA A 95 -6.82 24.59 -17.98
C ALA A 95 -7.84 23.42 -18.02
N HIS A 96 -7.92 22.68 -19.13
CA HIS A 96 -8.81 21.52 -19.28
C HIS A 96 -8.20 20.30 -18.57
N ARG A 97 -8.09 20.35 -17.25
CA ARG A 97 -7.64 19.26 -16.38
C ARG A 97 -8.65 19.02 -15.26
N LEU A 98 -8.72 17.80 -14.74
CA LEU A 98 -9.56 17.50 -13.58
C LEU A 98 -8.87 18.02 -12.32
N ARG A 99 -9.51 18.97 -11.63
CA ARG A 99 -9.04 19.44 -10.33
C ARG A 99 -9.65 18.58 -9.23
N LEU A 100 -8.84 17.76 -8.60
CA LEU A 100 -9.22 16.98 -7.43
C LEU A 100 -8.78 17.72 -6.17
N ARG A 101 -9.73 18.00 -5.27
CA ARG A 101 -9.44 18.65 -3.98
C ARG A 101 -8.62 17.76 -3.05
N GLN A 102 -8.78 16.45 -3.19
CA GLN A 102 -8.02 15.42 -2.52
C GLN A 102 -7.75 14.29 -3.52
N PRO A 103 -6.67 13.51 -3.35
CA PRO A 103 -6.29 12.49 -4.32
C PRO A 103 -6.96 11.12 -4.07
N LEU A 104 -7.69 11.00 -2.96
CA LEU A 104 -8.44 9.80 -2.62
C LEU A 104 -9.87 9.93 -3.14
N LEU A 105 -10.30 8.93 -3.90
CA LEU A 105 -11.58 8.90 -4.58
C LEU A 105 -12.49 7.85 -3.95
N ASP A 106 -13.75 8.21 -3.73
CA ASP A 106 -14.77 7.22 -3.40
C ASP A 106 -15.08 6.33 -4.63
N VAL A 107 -15.87 5.28 -4.41
CA VAL A 107 -16.23 4.34 -5.48
C VAL A 107 -17.09 5.00 -6.55
N HIS A 108 -18.02 5.89 -6.18
CA HIS A 108 -18.89 6.59 -7.12
C HIS A 108 -18.13 7.61 -7.98
N GLU A 109 -17.17 8.34 -7.38
CA GLU A 109 -16.26 9.27 -8.05
C GLU A 109 -15.38 8.51 -9.05
N MET A 110 -14.83 7.36 -8.67
CA MET A 110 -14.03 6.53 -9.58
C MET A 110 -14.86 6.00 -10.75
N GLU A 111 -16.08 5.49 -10.51
CA GLU A 111 -16.97 5.03 -11.59
C GLU A 111 -17.41 6.18 -12.51
N ALA A 112 -17.65 7.37 -11.97
CA ALA A 112 -17.94 8.56 -12.76
C ALA A 112 -16.76 8.95 -13.67
N ILE A 113 -15.53 8.78 -13.20
CA ILE A 113 -14.33 9.01 -13.99
C ILE A 113 -14.19 7.96 -15.09
N LYS A 114 -14.40 6.67 -14.79
CA LYS A 114 -14.33 5.58 -15.78
C LYS A 114 -15.32 5.75 -16.93
N THR A 115 -16.51 6.27 -16.62
CA THR A 115 -17.61 6.45 -17.58
C THR A 115 -17.72 7.89 -18.12
N THR A 116 -16.75 8.75 -17.83
CA THR A 116 -16.80 10.16 -18.21
C THR A 116 -16.87 10.32 -19.73
N SER A 117 -17.65 11.30 -20.17
CA SER A 117 -17.69 11.81 -21.54
C SER A 117 -17.51 13.33 -21.57
N HIS A 118 -17.16 13.93 -20.43
CA HIS A 118 -17.04 15.37 -20.29
C HIS A 118 -15.95 15.91 -21.22
N ARG A 119 -16.30 16.85 -22.12
CA ARG A 119 -15.38 17.41 -23.13
C ARG A 119 -14.74 16.33 -24.05
N GLY A 120 -15.45 15.23 -24.28
CA GLY A 120 -14.94 14.11 -25.08
C GLY A 120 -13.85 13.29 -24.39
N TRP A 121 -13.65 13.48 -23.08
CA TRP A 121 -12.72 12.67 -22.32
C TRP A 121 -13.14 11.22 -22.32
N ARG A 122 -12.14 10.34 -22.35
CA ARG A 122 -12.32 8.90 -22.21
C ARG A 122 -11.30 8.35 -21.23
N ALA A 123 -11.72 7.36 -20.47
CA ALA A 123 -10.88 6.58 -19.60
C ALA A 123 -10.75 5.15 -20.13
N LEU A 124 -9.53 4.61 -20.12
CA LEU A 124 -9.29 3.19 -20.36
C LEU A 124 -9.06 2.52 -19.01
N THR A 125 -9.85 1.50 -18.68
CA THR A 125 -9.60 0.66 -17.51
C THR A 125 -8.78 -0.54 -17.92
N VAL A 126 -7.59 -0.69 -17.34
CA VAL A 126 -6.67 -1.80 -17.56
C VAL A 126 -6.75 -2.72 -16.35
N ASP A 127 -7.01 -4.00 -16.63
CA ASP A 127 -7.00 -5.06 -15.64
C ASP A 127 -5.57 -5.35 -15.19
N ILE A 128 -5.28 -5.19 -13.90
CA ILE A 128 -3.99 -5.52 -13.28
C ILE A 128 -4.01 -6.90 -12.59
N THR A 129 -4.83 -7.81 -13.09
CA THR A 129 -4.82 -9.23 -12.73
C THR A 129 -4.36 -10.10 -13.90
N PHE A 130 -3.82 -11.28 -13.61
CA PHE A 130 -3.40 -12.25 -14.63
C PHE A 130 -3.96 -13.65 -14.34
N PRO A 131 -4.11 -14.52 -15.36
CA PRO A 131 -4.63 -15.86 -15.15
C PRO A 131 -3.79 -16.68 -14.17
N ARG A 132 -4.41 -17.39 -13.23
CA ARG A 132 -3.72 -18.29 -12.29
C ARG A 132 -2.93 -19.39 -13.03
N ALA A 133 -3.45 -19.84 -14.18
CA ALA A 133 -2.84 -20.86 -15.04
C ALA A 133 -1.49 -20.43 -15.63
N ASP A 134 -1.21 -19.14 -15.68
CA ASP A 134 0.04 -18.59 -16.23
C ASP A 134 1.25 -18.80 -15.31
N GLY A 135 1.01 -19.22 -14.07
CA GLY A 135 2.03 -19.46 -13.05
C GLY A 135 2.81 -18.20 -12.70
N ILE A 136 4.01 -18.39 -12.14
CA ILE A 136 4.92 -17.32 -11.69
C ILE A 136 5.22 -16.34 -12.83
N ALA A 137 5.45 -16.84 -14.04
CA ALA A 137 5.76 -16.02 -15.22
C ALA A 137 4.58 -15.14 -15.68
N GLY A 138 3.37 -15.37 -15.14
CA GLY A 138 2.19 -14.53 -15.37
C GLY A 138 2.37 -13.10 -14.87
N LEU A 139 3.14 -12.88 -13.80
CA LEU A 139 3.40 -11.54 -13.26
C LEU A 139 4.08 -10.65 -14.30
N GLU A 140 5.21 -11.11 -14.85
CA GLU A 140 5.97 -10.32 -15.83
C GLU A 140 5.23 -10.13 -17.14
N ARG A 141 4.50 -11.16 -17.61
CA ARG A 141 3.63 -11.03 -18.79
C ARG A 141 2.50 -10.02 -18.55
N GLY A 142 1.92 -10.03 -17.35
CA GLY A 142 0.91 -9.07 -16.96
C GLY A 142 1.44 -7.63 -16.96
N LEU A 143 2.64 -7.40 -16.40
CA LEU A 143 3.30 -6.09 -16.47
C LEU A 143 3.57 -5.64 -17.91
N ALA A 144 4.04 -6.54 -18.78
CA ALA A 144 4.25 -6.24 -20.19
C ALA A 144 2.94 -5.90 -20.91
N HIS A 145 1.85 -6.61 -20.60
CA HIS A 145 0.52 -6.32 -21.12
C HIS A 145 0.02 -4.94 -20.67
N ILE A 146 0.18 -4.59 -19.38
CA ILE A 146 -0.20 -3.28 -18.85
C ILE A 146 0.54 -2.15 -19.59
N ALA A 147 1.85 -2.32 -19.85
CA ALA A 147 2.63 -1.36 -20.63
C ALA A 147 2.08 -1.18 -22.06
N GLN A 148 1.73 -2.27 -22.74
CA GLN A 148 1.14 -2.23 -24.09
C GLN A 148 -0.22 -1.53 -24.11
N GLU A 149 -1.04 -1.78 -23.10
CA GLU A 149 -2.35 -1.13 -22.92
C GLU A 149 -2.20 0.37 -22.63
N ALA A 150 -1.19 0.75 -21.86
CA ALA A 150 -0.86 2.16 -21.62
C ALA A 150 -0.46 2.86 -22.93
N ASP A 151 0.40 2.23 -23.75
CA ASP A 151 0.75 2.79 -25.07
C ASP A 151 -0.48 2.88 -25.99
N ARG A 152 -1.37 1.88 -25.93
CA ARG A 152 -2.63 1.89 -26.69
C ARG A 152 -3.50 3.07 -26.26
N ALA A 153 -3.66 3.30 -24.96
CA ALA A 153 -4.43 4.41 -24.43
C ALA A 153 -3.92 5.76 -24.97
N VAL A 154 -2.60 5.95 -25.00
CA VAL A 154 -1.98 7.16 -25.55
C VAL A 154 -2.22 7.30 -27.05
N ARG A 155 -2.00 6.23 -27.83
CA ARG A 155 -2.20 6.22 -29.29
C ARG A 155 -3.64 6.52 -29.68
N GLU A 156 -4.59 5.93 -28.95
CA GLU A 156 -6.01 6.11 -29.20
C GLU A 156 -6.56 7.41 -28.64
N GLY A 157 -5.76 8.18 -27.89
CA GLY A 157 -6.12 9.49 -27.37
C GLY A 157 -7.06 9.44 -26.16
N TYR A 158 -6.82 8.51 -25.24
CA TYR A 158 -7.45 8.50 -23.91
C TYR A 158 -6.76 9.51 -23.00
N GLN A 159 -7.54 10.22 -22.19
CA GLN A 159 -7.03 11.24 -21.26
C GLN A 159 -6.70 10.62 -19.90
N LEU A 160 -7.25 9.45 -19.61
CA LEU A 160 -7.18 8.78 -18.32
C LEU A 160 -6.93 7.30 -18.51
N LEU A 161 -6.02 6.76 -17.71
CA LEU A 161 -5.73 5.34 -17.59
C LEU A 161 -6.04 4.92 -16.15
N VAL A 162 -6.90 3.92 -15.97
CA VAL A 162 -7.28 3.40 -14.66
C VAL A 162 -6.73 1.99 -14.53
N LEU A 163 -5.82 1.77 -13.58
CA LEU A 163 -5.32 0.44 -13.22
C LEU A 163 -6.29 -0.15 -12.18
N SER A 164 -6.87 -1.32 -12.45
CA SER A 164 -7.90 -1.93 -11.58
C SER A 164 -7.67 -3.41 -11.31
N ASP A 165 -7.71 -3.80 -10.04
CA ASP A 165 -7.57 -5.20 -9.58
C ASP A 165 -8.92 -5.88 -9.27
N ARG A 166 -10.04 -5.24 -9.66
CA ARG A 166 -11.41 -5.75 -9.40
C ARG A 166 -11.72 -7.11 -9.99
N ASN A 167 -10.98 -7.55 -11.02
CA ASN A 167 -11.17 -8.84 -11.66
C ASN A 167 -10.55 -10.03 -10.89
N LEU A 168 -10.06 -9.79 -9.66
CA LEU A 168 -9.61 -10.84 -8.76
C LEU A 168 -10.67 -11.95 -8.64
N SER A 169 -10.24 -13.18 -8.85
CA SER A 169 -11.12 -14.35 -8.81
C SER A 169 -10.33 -15.62 -8.51
N PRO A 170 -10.96 -16.78 -8.30
CA PRO A 170 -10.24 -18.05 -8.13
C PRO A 170 -9.28 -18.39 -9.29
N HIS A 171 -9.51 -17.81 -10.47
CA HIS A 171 -8.71 -18.04 -11.67
C HIS A 171 -7.84 -16.85 -12.07
N ARG A 172 -7.87 -15.74 -11.31
CA ARG A 172 -7.08 -14.54 -11.61
C ARG A 172 -6.37 -14.04 -10.37
N VAL A 173 -5.05 -13.89 -10.44
CA VAL A 173 -4.18 -13.40 -9.37
C VAL A 173 -3.94 -11.90 -9.60
N SER A 174 -4.01 -11.09 -8.56
CA SER A 174 -3.74 -9.65 -8.63
C SER A 174 -2.23 -9.38 -8.69
N ILE A 175 -1.83 -8.48 -9.57
CA ILE A 175 -0.53 -7.82 -9.52
C ILE A 175 -0.62 -6.75 -8.43
N SER A 176 0.43 -6.59 -7.63
CA SER A 176 0.45 -5.50 -6.64
C SER A 176 0.20 -4.17 -7.33
N ALA A 177 -0.74 -3.39 -6.79
CA ALA A 177 -1.11 -2.11 -7.35
C ALA A 177 0.08 -1.15 -7.40
N LEU A 178 0.99 -1.25 -6.43
CA LEU A 178 2.24 -0.49 -6.42
C LEU A 178 3.17 -0.88 -7.57
N LEU A 179 3.33 -2.19 -7.81
CA LEU A 179 4.17 -2.70 -8.89
C LEU A 179 3.64 -2.30 -10.27
N ALA A 180 2.32 -2.48 -10.48
CA ALA A 180 1.65 -2.08 -11.71
C ALA A 180 1.74 -0.57 -11.95
N THR A 181 1.54 0.24 -10.90
CA THR A 181 1.64 1.70 -10.96
C THR A 181 3.05 2.15 -11.33
N GLY A 182 4.06 1.64 -10.61
CA GLY A 182 5.46 1.94 -10.86
C GLY A 182 5.90 1.57 -12.27
N ALA A 183 5.61 0.34 -12.70
CA ALA A 183 5.92 -0.14 -14.05
C ALA A 183 5.28 0.73 -15.14
N THR A 184 3.99 1.05 -14.98
CA THR A 184 3.25 1.88 -15.95
C THR A 184 3.83 3.29 -16.01
N HIS A 185 4.10 3.89 -14.84
CA HIS A 185 4.68 5.22 -14.75
C HIS A 185 6.08 5.26 -15.37
N ALA A 186 6.96 4.32 -15.01
CA ALA A 186 8.31 4.19 -15.53
C ALA A 186 8.31 4.01 -17.05
N HIS A 187 7.47 3.12 -17.57
CA HIS A 187 7.30 2.89 -19.01
C HIS A 187 6.88 4.17 -19.74
N LEU A 188 5.80 4.82 -19.29
CA LEU A 188 5.29 6.06 -19.89
C LEU A 188 6.29 7.21 -19.80
N VAL A 189 7.13 7.27 -18.77
CA VAL A 189 8.21 8.26 -18.67
C VAL A 189 9.30 7.96 -19.69
N SER A 190 9.73 6.69 -19.78
CA SER A 190 10.78 6.27 -20.73
C SER A 190 10.39 6.48 -22.20
N THR A 191 9.10 6.39 -22.52
CA THR A 191 8.56 6.64 -23.87
C THR A 191 8.12 8.10 -24.09
N ALA A 192 8.35 8.99 -23.12
CA ALA A 192 7.93 10.40 -23.14
C ALA A 192 6.41 10.62 -23.32
N GLN A 193 5.60 9.69 -22.80
CA GLN A 193 4.14 9.69 -22.90
C GLN A 193 3.42 10.02 -21.59
N ARG A 194 4.12 10.06 -20.44
CA ARG A 194 3.47 10.23 -19.11
C ARG A 194 2.62 11.50 -18.98
N THR A 195 2.97 12.58 -19.66
CA THR A 195 2.22 13.85 -19.67
C THR A 195 0.94 13.80 -20.49
N ARG A 196 0.73 12.75 -21.29
CA ARG A 196 -0.40 12.64 -22.23
C ARG A 196 -1.69 12.15 -21.58
N LEU A 197 -1.62 11.60 -20.38
CA LEU A 197 -2.78 11.06 -19.66
C LEU A 197 -2.61 11.17 -18.13
N GLY A 198 -3.71 11.07 -17.40
CA GLY A 198 -3.71 10.87 -15.94
C GLY A 198 -3.71 9.38 -15.59
N LEU A 199 -2.98 8.99 -14.55
CA LEU A 199 -2.85 7.61 -14.09
C LEU A 199 -3.61 7.40 -12.77
N LEU A 200 -4.73 6.69 -12.80
CA LEU A 200 -5.54 6.43 -11.61
C LEU A 200 -5.43 4.96 -11.20
N VAL A 201 -5.59 4.70 -9.91
CA VAL A 201 -5.50 3.35 -9.34
C VAL A 201 -6.78 3.05 -8.60
N ASP A 202 -7.44 1.95 -8.95
CA ASP A 202 -8.66 1.45 -8.32
C ASP A 202 -8.34 0.07 -7.74
N THR A 203 -7.97 0.06 -6.45
CA THR A 203 -7.29 -1.09 -5.85
C THR A 203 -7.94 -1.59 -4.57
N GLY A 204 -7.93 -2.91 -4.41
CA GLY A 204 -8.25 -3.58 -3.16
C GLY A 204 -7.09 -3.61 -2.16
N GLU A 205 -5.86 -3.28 -2.54
CA GLU A 205 -4.66 -3.46 -1.71
C GLU A 205 -4.36 -2.26 -0.79
N ALA A 206 -4.63 -1.04 -1.26
CA ALA A 206 -4.29 0.19 -0.55
C ALA A 206 -5.28 0.49 0.59
N ARG A 207 -4.76 0.63 1.81
CA ARG A 207 -5.57 0.85 3.02
C ARG A 207 -4.92 1.69 4.12
N GLU A 208 -3.62 1.95 3.99
CA GLU A 208 -2.83 2.67 4.98
C GLU A 208 -2.22 3.92 4.37
N VAL A 209 -1.91 4.92 5.21
CA VAL A 209 -1.23 6.16 4.81
C VAL A 209 0.01 5.86 3.97
N HIS A 210 0.81 4.88 4.40
CA HIS A 210 2.03 4.51 3.69
C HIS A 210 1.75 3.96 2.28
N HIS A 211 0.68 3.17 2.11
CA HIS A 211 0.31 2.62 0.79
C HIS A 211 -0.02 3.74 -0.19
N PHE A 212 -0.79 4.73 0.27
CA PHE A 212 -1.12 5.91 -0.52
C PHE A 212 0.13 6.73 -0.86
N CYS A 213 0.98 7.04 0.12
CA CYS A 213 2.24 7.75 -0.12
C CYS A 213 3.11 7.03 -1.16
N SER A 214 3.23 5.71 -1.08
CA SER A 214 3.99 4.94 -2.07
C SER A 214 3.35 5.04 -3.46
N LEU A 215 2.04 4.79 -3.61
CA LEU A 215 1.36 4.89 -4.91
C LEU A 215 1.54 6.27 -5.56
N PHE A 216 1.37 7.36 -4.80
CA PHE A 216 1.59 8.71 -5.31
C PHE A 216 3.07 8.98 -5.62
N GLY A 217 3.97 8.57 -4.73
CA GLY A 217 5.42 8.72 -4.90
C GLY A 217 5.97 7.99 -6.14
N PHE A 218 5.28 6.94 -6.59
CA PHE A 218 5.59 6.19 -7.82
C PHE A 218 4.68 6.51 -9.01
N GLY A 219 3.91 7.61 -8.94
CA GLY A 219 3.34 8.25 -10.13
C GLY A 219 1.83 8.12 -10.30
N ALA A 220 1.10 7.57 -9.33
CA ALA A 220 -0.37 7.65 -9.33
C ALA A 220 -0.85 9.11 -9.22
N ASP A 221 -1.96 9.42 -9.88
CA ASP A 221 -2.61 10.72 -9.83
C ASP A 221 -3.76 10.78 -8.85
N ALA A 222 -4.50 9.68 -8.72
CA ALA A 222 -5.59 9.50 -7.78
C ALA A 222 -5.74 8.01 -7.44
N VAL A 223 -6.22 7.70 -6.24
CA VAL A 223 -6.40 6.32 -5.76
C VAL A 223 -7.81 6.13 -5.21
N CYS A 224 -8.51 5.09 -5.66
CA CYS A 224 -9.74 4.59 -5.06
C CYS A 224 -9.44 3.30 -4.28
N PRO A 225 -9.41 3.34 -2.93
CA PRO A 225 -9.23 2.16 -2.09
C PRO A 225 -10.56 1.44 -1.86
N TYR A 226 -11.15 0.87 -2.92
CA TYR A 226 -12.53 0.38 -2.88
C TYR A 226 -12.75 -0.69 -1.81
N LEU A 227 -11.78 -1.60 -1.62
CA LEU A 227 -11.93 -2.68 -0.65
C LEU A 227 -11.78 -2.19 0.79
N ALA A 228 -10.97 -1.16 1.04
CA ALA A 228 -10.92 -0.52 2.35
C ALA A 228 -12.27 0.12 2.70
N ILE A 229 -12.93 0.77 1.72
CA ILE A 229 -14.28 1.32 1.89
C ILE A 229 -15.29 0.22 2.20
N GLU A 230 -15.28 -0.89 1.45
CA GLU A 230 -16.14 -2.05 1.73
C GLU A 230 -15.84 -2.71 3.09
N ALA A 231 -14.58 -2.72 3.53
CA ALA A 231 -14.19 -3.21 4.86
C ALA A 231 -14.77 -2.33 5.97
N ILE A 232 -14.75 -1.02 5.79
CA ILE A 232 -15.35 -0.06 6.73
C ILE A 232 -16.87 -0.26 6.81
N ASP A 233 -17.53 -0.46 5.67
CA ASP A 233 -18.97 -0.76 5.62
C ASP A 233 -19.29 -2.05 6.41
N ALA A 234 -18.49 -3.10 6.23
CA ALA A 234 -18.63 -4.35 6.97
C ALA A 234 -18.41 -4.17 8.47
N LEU A 235 -17.35 -3.47 8.88
CA LEU A 235 -17.07 -3.18 10.28
C LEU A 235 -18.18 -2.40 10.97
N ASN A 236 -18.76 -1.43 10.25
CA ASN A 236 -19.87 -0.63 10.76
C ASN A 236 -21.13 -1.49 10.94
N ALA A 237 -21.44 -2.34 9.95
CA ALA A 237 -22.59 -3.25 10.02
C ALA A 237 -22.47 -4.27 11.17
N GLU A 238 -21.24 -4.69 11.50
CA GLU A 238 -20.94 -5.58 12.62
C GLU A 238 -20.85 -4.84 13.99
N GLY A 239 -20.94 -3.51 14.02
CA GLY A 239 -20.83 -2.72 15.25
C GLY A 239 -19.43 -2.74 15.88
N ARG A 240 -18.39 -3.00 15.07
CA ARG A 240 -17.00 -3.14 15.54
C ARG A 240 -16.21 -1.84 15.52
N ILE A 241 -16.77 -0.78 14.95
CA ILE A 241 -16.18 0.55 15.00
C ILE A 241 -16.52 1.20 16.34
N SER A 242 -15.50 1.56 17.12
CA SER A 242 -15.66 2.19 18.44
C SER A 242 -16.08 3.66 18.34
N ILE A 243 -17.28 3.93 17.84
CA ILE A 243 -17.88 5.26 17.71
C ILE A 243 -19.18 5.37 18.52
N LYS A 244 -19.34 6.47 19.24
CA LYS A 244 -20.56 6.75 20.03
C LYS A 244 -21.70 7.32 19.18
N GLU A 245 -21.35 7.97 18.08
CA GLU A 245 -22.28 8.62 17.18
C GLU A 245 -22.58 7.72 15.97
N THR A 246 -23.82 7.73 15.50
CA THR A 246 -24.20 7.04 14.26
C THR A 246 -23.87 7.93 13.07
N PHE A 247 -23.00 7.44 12.18
CA PHE A 247 -22.64 8.13 10.95
C PHE A 247 -23.25 7.43 9.73
N THR A 248 -23.53 8.20 8.67
CA THR A 248 -23.84 7.62 7.36
C THR A 248 -22.59 7.03 6.72
N ARG A 249 -22.77 6.18 5.71
CA ARG A 249 -21.67 5.61 4.93
C ARG A 249 -20.71 6.68 4.40
N GLU A 250 -21.25 7.74 3.84
CA GLU A 250 -20.49 8.84 3.24
C GLU A 250 -19.66 9.57 4.31
N GLN A 251 -20.22 9.74 5.51
CA GLN A 251 -19.50 10.33 6.64
C GLN A 251 -18.36 9.42 7.13
N LEU A 252 -18.56 8.10 7.18
CA LEU A 252 -17.50 7.15 7.56
C LEU A 252 -16.33 7.19 6.56
N VAL A 253 -16.64 7.19 5.26
CA VAL A 253 -15.63 7.33 4.19
C VAL A 253 -14.91 8.67 4.28
N ALA A 254 -15.63 9.77 4.49
CA ALA A 254 -15.02 11.09 4.65
C ALA A 254 -14.06 11.15 5.87
N ARG A 255 -14.40 10.49 6.98
CA ARG A 255 -13.52 10.39 8.16
C ARG A 255 -12.25 9.60 7.86
N TYR A 256 -12.37 8.47 7.16
CA TYR A 256 -11.23 7.67 6.71
C TYR A 256 -10.32 8.44 5.74
N PHE A 257 -10.90 9.15 4.77
CA PHE A 257 -10.14 9.98 3.83
C PHE A 257 -9.47 11.17 4.52
N LYS A 258 -10.13 11.79 5.50
CA LYS A 258 -9.50 12.82 6.33
C LYS A 258 -8.30 12.26 7.09
N ALA A 259 -8.46 11.13 7.79
CA ALA A 259 -7.37 10.48 8.52
C ALA A 259 -6.18 10.16 7.61
N SER A 260 -6.47 9.60 6.43
CA SER A 260 -5.47 9.24 5.42
C SER A 260 -4.76 10.48 4.86
N SER A 261 -5.52 11.53 4.56
CA SER A 261 -5.02 12.81 4.03
C SER A 261 -4.09 13.51 5.02
N ASP A 262 -4.49 13.62 6.28
CA ASP A 262 -3.67 14.22 7.34
C ASP A 262 -2.38 13.40 7.54
N GLY A 263 -2.47 12.07 7.50
CA GLY A 263 -1.32 11.18 7.53
C GLY A 263 -0.37 11.39 6.34
N MET A 264 -0.90 11.57 5.13
CA MET A 264 -0.09 11.84 3.94
C MET A 264 0.65 13.18 4.06
N LEU A 265 -0.04 14.24 4.51
CA LEU A 265 0.58 15.53 4.77
C LEU A 265 1.72 15.41 5.79
N LYS A 266 1.53 14.61 6.85
CA LYS A 266 2.59 14.29 7.81
C LYS A 266 3.78 13.59 7.18
N VAL A 267 3.58 12.64 6.27
CA VAL A 267 4.68 11.97 5.56
C VAL A 267 5.44 12.94 4.66
N MET A 268 4.74 13.75 3.86
CA MET A 268 5.35 14.76 2.98
C MET A 268 6.15 15.80 3.77
N ALA A 269 5.60 16.24 4.91
CA ALA A 269 6.22 17.23 5.77
C ALA A 269 7.54 16.75 6.40
N LYS A 270 7.77 15.44 6.55
CA LYS A 270 9.08 14.88 6.99
C LYS A 270 10.23 15.23 6.07
N MET A 271 9.96 15.46 4.79
CA MET A 271 10.94 15.90 3.80
C MET A 271 10.84 17.41 3.52
N GLY A 272 9.95 18.13 4.20
CA GLY A 272 9.67 19.54 3.94
C GLY A 272 8.93 19.79 2.62
N ILE A 273 8.18 18.79 2.11
CA ILE A 273 7.39 18.92 0.89
C ILE A 273 5.99 19.42 1.24
N SER A 274 5.58 20.56 0.68
CA SER A 274 4.31 21.19 1.01
C SER A 274 3.13 20.72 0.15
N THR A 275 3.37 20.32 -1.11
CA THR A 275 2.28 20.00 -2.07
C THR A 275 2.39 18.59 -2.62
N LEU A 276 1.24 17.93 -2.79
CA LEU A 276 1.19 16.59 -3.37
C LEU A 276 1.69 16.57 -4.82
N ALA A 277 1.48 17.66 -5.57
CA ALA A 277 1.97 17.81 -6.93
C ALA A 277 3.49 17.62 -7.04
N SER A 278 4.26 18.14 -6.07
CA SER A 278 5.72 17.94 -6.00
C SER A 278 6.13 16.57 -5.44
N TYR A 279 5.26 15.92 -4.67
CA TYR A 279 5.53 14.60 -4.10
C TYR A 279 5.30 13.47 -5.12
N LYS A 280 4.37 13.66 -6.07
CA LYS A 280 4.04 12.68 -7.11
C LYS A 280 5.26 12.34 -7.97
N GLY A 281 5.57 11.05 -8.09
CA GLY A 281 6.70 10.57 -8.88
C GLY A 281 8.08 10.94 -8.32
N ALA A 282 8.16 11.59 -7.15
CA ALA A 282 9.44 12.03 -6.57
C ALA A 282 10.24 10.89 -5.93
N GLN A 283 9.66 9.71 -5.74
CA GLN A 283 10.30 8.52 -5.19
C GLN A 283 11.05 8.80 -3.87
N ILE A 284 10.37 9.41 -2.88
CA ILE A 284 10.93 9.75 -1.56
C ILE A 284 11.00 8.51 -0.66
N PHE A 285 11.60 7.43 -1.18
CA PHE A 285 11.69 6.12 -0.56
C PHE A 285 13.05 5.50 -0.82
N GLU A 286 13.46 4.63 0.08
CA GLU A 286 14.54 3.66 -0.14
C GLU A 286 13.96 2.26 -0.13
N ALA A 287 14.28 1.46 -1.14
CA ALA A 287 13.91 0.06 -1.20
C ALA A 287 14.92 -0.77 -0.39
N LEU A 288 14.41 -1.72 0.39
CA LEU A 288 15.23 -2.67 1.16
C LEU A 288 14.80 -4.09 0.82
N GLY A 289 15.71 -4.86 0.23
CA GLY A 289 15.48 -6.27 -0.10
C GLY A 289 14.75 -6.50 -1.41
N LEU A 290 14.71 -5.52 -2.33
CA LEU A 290 14.24 -5.70 -3.71
C LEU A 290 15.42 -5.85 -4.65
N ASN A 291 15.33 -6.82 -5.57
CA ASN A 291 16.34 -7.02 -6.59
C ASN A 291 16.41 -5.82 -7.55
N GLN A 292 17.62 -5.56 -8.08
CA GLN A 292 17.85 -4.45 -9.00
C GLN A 292 16.99 -4.57 -10.26
N GLU A 293 16.69 -5.78 -10.74
CA GLU A 293 15.82 -5.98 -11.90
C GLU A 293 14.40 -5.43 -11.69
N VAL A 294 13.87 -5.55 -10.46
CA VAL A 294 12.54 -5.07 -10.08
C VAL A 294 12.56 -3.55 -9.99
N VAL A 295 13.61 -3.01 -9.35
CA VAL A 295 13.81 -1.58 -9.20
C VAL A 295 13.99 -0.90 -10.55
N ASP A 296 14.84 -1.41 -11.42
CA ASP A 296 15.11 -0.81 -12.73
C ASP A 296 13.86 -0.79 -13.63
N LYS A 297 13.05 -1.86 -13.58
CA LYS A 297 11.85 -1.99 -14.42
C LYS A 297 10.65 -1.22 -13.87
N CYS A 298 10.46 -1.19 -12.56
CA CYS A 298 9.24 -0.64 -11.94
C CYS A 298 9.45 0.66 -11.17
N PHE A 299 10.65 0.92 -10.66
CA PHE A 299 10.95 2.03 -9.76
C PHE A 299 12.31 2.68 -10.08
N PRO A 300 12.57 3.04 -11.35
CA PRO A 300 13.90 3.48 -11.79
C PRO A 300 14.32 4.74 -11.02
N GLY A 301 15.54 4.70 -10.47
CA GLY A 301 16.12 5.78 -9.67
C GLY A 301 15.98 5.60 -8.15
N THR A 302 15.17 4.66 -7.69
CA THR A 302 15.07 4.35 -6.25
C THR A 302 16.31 3.59 -5.76
N ALA A 303 16.87 4.02 -4.63
CA ALA A 303 18.00 3.32 -4.02
C ALA A 303 17.56 1.95 -3.49
N SER A 304 18.28 0.89 -3.86
CA SER A 304 18.16 -0.46 -3.28
C SER A 304 19.55 -1.02 -2.99
N ARG A 305 20.11 -0.67 -1.83
CA ARG A 305 21.50 -1.03 -1.47
C ARG A 305 21.64 -2.50 -1.10
N ILE A 306 20.55 -3.11 -0.66
CA ILE A 306 20.48 -4.52 -0.28
C ILE A 306 19.53 -5.18 -1.27
N SER A 307 20.13 -5.91 -2.21
CA SER A 307 19.39 -6.69 -3.21
C SER A 307 18.69 -7.88 -2.54
N GLY A 308 17.58 -8.33 -3.10
CA GLY A 308 16.80 -9.43 -2.54
C GLY A 308 15.81 -9.99 -3.56
N LEU A 309 14.52 -9.81 -3.29
CA LEU A 309 13.44 -10.47 -4.01
C LEU A 309 13.39 -10.09 -5.49
N THR A 310 13.31 -11.12 -6.32
CA THR A 310 13.12 -11.07 -7.78
C THR A 310 11.65 -11.00 -8.15
N PHE A 311 11.34 -10.81 -9.44
CA PHE A 311 9.95 -10.96 -9.92
C PHE A 311 9.36 -12.34 -9.61
N GLN A 312 10.19 -13.39 -9.63
CA GLN A 312 9.76 -14.73 -9.28
C GLN A 312 9.28 -14.79 -7.82
N ASN A 313 10.04 -14.24 -6.87
CA ASN A 313 9.66 -14.27 -5.46
C ASN A 313 8.40 -13.44 -5.19
N LEU A 314 8.27 -12.27 -5.81
CA LEU A 314 7.06 -11.45 -5.69
C LEU A 314 5.83 -12.15 -6.27
N ALA A 315 5.99 -12.91 -7.35
CA ALA A 315 4.91 -13.72 -7.89
C ALA A 315 4.55 -14.87 -6.93
N GLU A 316 5.54 -15.59 -6.39
CA GLU A 316 5.34 -16.64 -5.38
C GLU A 316 4.54 -16.12 -4.19
N ASP A 317 4.91 -14.96 -3.62
CA ASP A 317 4.18 -14.31 -2.53
C ASP A 317 2.73 -13.97 -2.92
N ALA A 318 2.50 -13.47 -4.14
CA ALA A 318 1.16 -13.19 -4.64
C ALA A 318 0.30 -14.47 -4.76
N PHE A 319 0.90 -15.60 -5.18
CA PHE A 319 0.23 -16.89 -5.21
C PHE A 319 -0.06 -17.43 -3.80
N ILE A 320 0.85 -17.26 -2.84
CA ILE A 320 0.63 -17.64 -1.45
C ILE A 320 -0.55 -16.84 -0.88
N MET A 321 -0.57 -15.52 -1.04
CA MET A 321 -1.69 -14.67 -0.59
C MET A 321 -3.02 -15.03 -1.29
N HIS A 322 -2.98 -15.31 -2.60
CA HIS A 322 -4.15 -15.78 -3.35
C HIS A 322 -4.70 -17.10 -2.80
N SER A 323 -3.82 -18.04 -2.43
CA SER A 323 -4.20 -19.34 -1.86
C SER A 323 -4.93 -19.22 -0.51
N TYR A 324 -4.62 -18.19 0.29
CA TYR A 324 -5.32 -17.91 1.54
C TYR A 324 -6.79 -17.52 1.31
N ALA A 325 -7.09 -16.91 0.17
CA ALA A 325 -8.45 -16.55 -0.22
C ALA A 325 -9.16 -17.67 -0.99
N PHE A 326 -8.43 -18.42 -1.81
CA PHE A 326 -8.97 -19.44 -2.71
C PHE A 326 -8.26 -20.79 -2.51
N PRO A 327 -8.48 -21.45 -1.35
CA PRO A 327 -7.85 -22.73 -1.06
C PRO A 327 -8.38 -23.83 -2.00
N GLU A 328 -7.49 -24.76 -2.40
CA GLU A 328 -7.85 -25.86 -3.32
C GLU A 328 -8.81 -26.87 -2.68
N SER A 329 -8.67 -27.09 -1.37
CA SER A 329 -9.63 -27.83 -0.55
C SER A 329 -10.49 -26.84 0.21
N LYS A 330 -11.80 -27.08 0.27
CA LYS A 330 -12.65 -26.37 1.22
C LYS A 330 -12.11 -26.62 2.63
N LEU A 331 -11.98 -25.55 3.40
CA LEU A 331 -11.79 -25.65 4.85
C LEU A 331 -12.98 -26.42 5.42
N ALA A 332 -12.74 -27.24 6.46
CA ALA A 332 -13.83 -27.95 7.12
C ALA A 332 -14.83 -26.94 7.71
N GLU A 333 -16.12 -27.16 7.47
CA GLU A 333 -17.19 -26.28 7.92
C GLU A 333 -17.12 -26.06 9.43
N GLY A 334 -17.04 -24.79 9.85
CA GLY A 334 -17.05 -24.40 11.27
C GLY A 334 -15.68 -24.13 11.90
N LEU A 335 -14.59 -24.17 11.12
CA LEU A 335 -13.28 -23.68 11.58
C LEU A 335 -13.27 -22.15 11.69
N ALA A 336 -12.65 -21.60 12.73
CA ALA A 336 -12.49 -20.15 12.91
C ALA A 336 -11.77 -19.48 11.73
N GLU A 337 -10.89 -20.22 11.05
CA GLU A 337 -10.18 -19.81 9.83
C GLU A 337 -11.10 -19.69 8.60
N GLU A 338 -12.27 -20.30 8.61
CA GLU A 338 -13.27 -20.13 7.54
C GLU A 338 -13.93 -18.75 7.64
N VAL A 339 -14.15 -18.25 8.87
CA VAL A 339 -15.02 -17.10 9.15
C VAL A 339 -14.25 -15.81 9.50
N SER A 340 -12.94 -15.90 9.80
CA SER A 340 -12.14 -14.75 10.25
C SER A 340 -10.96 -14.40 9.34
N LEU A 341 -10.45 -13.18 9.45
CA LEU A 341 -9.16 -12.80 8.88
C LEU A 341 -8.03 -13.44 9.69
N SER A 342 -6.86 -13.58 9.05
CA SER A 342 -5.67 -14.00 9.77
C SER A 342 -5.23 -12.90 10.76
N ASN A 343 -4.73 -13.29 11.91
CA ASN A 343 -4.09 -12.40 12.87
C ASN A 343 -2.64 -12.86 13.07
N PRO A 344 -1.71 -12.41 12.21
CA PRO A 344 -0.34 -12.87 12.26
C PRO A 344 0.48 -12.23 13.37
N GLY A 345 0.04 -11.08 13.88
CA GLY A 345 0.81 -10.28 14.82
C GLY A 345 1.87 -9.47 14.09
N ASP A 346 1.50 -8.67 13.09
CA ASP A 346 2.47 -7.74 12.46
C ASP A 346 2.78 -6.56 13.41
N TYR A 347 1.83 -6.18 14.26
CA TYR A 347 1.98 -5.08 15.24
C TYR A 347 2.20 -5.59 16.66
N HIS A 348 1.45 -6.61 17.08
CA HIS A 348 1.57 -7.19 18.41
C HIS A 348 1.96 -8.66 18.33
N TYR A 349 2.94 -9.04 19.16
CA TYR A 349 3.34 -10.44 19.31
C TYR A 349 2.13 -11.36 19.53
N ARG A 350 2.08 -12.43 18.73
CA ARG A 350 1.15 -13.56 18.87
C ARG A 350 1.94 -14.85 18.95
N SER A 351 1.50 -15.77 19.81
CA SER A 351 2.06 -17.12 19.84
C SER A 351 1.43 -18.01 18.76
N GLY A 352 2.25 -18.80 18.08
CA GLY A 352 1.80 -19.80 17.11
C GLY A 352 2.83 -20.06 16.01
N PRO A 353 2.68 -21.15 15.24
CA PRO A 353 3.63 -21.53 14.19
C PRO A 353 3.66 -20.55 13.01
N ASP A 354 2.52 -19.95 12.67
CA ASP A 354 2.38 -19.02 11.52
C ASP A 354 2.29 -17.55 11.94
N LYS A 355 2.85 -17.20 13.10
CA LYS A 355 2.86 -15.82 13.62
C LYS A 355 4.16 -15.13 13.28
N GLU A 356 4.12 -13.81 13.17
CA GLU A 356 5.32 -13.03 12.93
C GLU A 356 6.27 -13.15 14.13
N VAL A 357 7.56 -13.17 13.82
CA VAL A 357 8.60 -13.17 14.86
C VAL A 357 8.70 -11.75 15.44
N HIS A 358 8.95 -11.62 16.74
CA HIS A 358 9.24 -10.34 17.36
C HIS A 358 10.53 -10.42 18.17
N MET A 359 11.35 -9.38 18.09
CA MET A 359 12.57 -9.28 18.90
C MET A 359 12.24 -9.17 20.40
N ASN A 360 11.09 -8.58 20.77
CA ASN A 360 10.60 -8.59 22.15
C ASN A 360 9.78 -9.87 22.45
N ASP A 361 10.42 -11.04 22.35
CA ASP A 361 9.79 -12.32 22.70
C ASP A 361 9.54 -12.43 24.22
N PRO A 362 8.33 -12.84 24.67
CA PRO A 362 8.03 -12.97 26.09
C PRO A 362 8.99 -13.86 26.87
N ARG A 363 9.51 -14.93 26.26
CA ARG A 363 10.47 -15.84 26.91
C ARG A 363 11.80 -15.15 27.13
N ALA A 364 12.28 -14.39 26.15
CA ALA A 364 13.50 -13.60 26.29
C ALA A 364 13.33 -12.55 27.41
N ILE A 365 12.19 -11.85 27.45
CA ILE A 365 11.89 -10.87 28.51
C ILE A 365 11.87 -11.54 29.89
N THR A 366 11.20 -12.70 30.03
CA THR A 366 11.17 -13.44 31.30
C THR A 366 12.57 -13.82 31.75
N LYS A 367 13.43 -14.33 30.84
CA LYS A 367 14.79 -14.74 31.17
C LYS A 367 15.68 -13.57 31.58
N LEU A 368 15.51 -12.41 30.95
CA LEU A 368 16.18 -11.18 31.38
C LEU A 368 15.72 -10.73 32.77
N GLN A 369 14.41 -10.81 33.05
CA GLN A 369 13.87 -10.46 34.37
C GLN A 369 14.35 -11.42 35.47
N GLU A 370 14.43 -12.73 35.18
CA GLU A 370 14.96 -13.75 36.07
C GLU A 370 16.44 -13.49 36.39
N ALA A 371 17.26 -13.28 35.35
CA ALA A 371 18.68 -12.99 35.49
C ALA A 371 18.94 -11.75 36.35
N THR A 372 18.22 -10.65 36.08
CA THR A 372 18.42 -9.36 36.76
C THR A 372 17.89 -9.33 38.19
N ARG A 373 16.79 -10.04 38.49
CA ARG A 373 16.22 -10.09 39.85
C ARG A 373 16.97 -11.05 40.77
N ASN A 374 17.42 -12.19 40.25
CA ASN A 374 18.03 -13.25 41.04
C ASN A 374 19.56 -13.26 40.95
N ASN A 375 20.17 -12.38 40.15
CA ASN A 375 21.59 -12.40 39.81
C ASN A 375 22.02 -13.78 39.26
N ASP A 376 21.18 -14.36 38.38
CA ASP A 376 21.36 -15.70 37.82
C ASP A 376 22.05 -15.63 36.45
N GLN A 377 23.28 -16.12 36.38
CA GLN A 377 24.08 -16.17 35.15
C GLN A 377 23.50 -17.15 34.12
N ALA A 378 22.95 -18.29 34.54
CA ALA A 378 22.40 -19.28 33.60
C ALA A 378 21.17 -18.74 32.88
N ALA A 379 20.31 -17.98 33.60
CA ALA A 379 19.19 -17.27 33.00
C ALA A 379 19.65 -16.20 31.99
N TYR A 380 20.77 -15.51 32.26
CA TYR A 380 21.36 -14.55 31.33
C TYR A 380 21.92 -15.22 30.08
N ASP A 381 22.61 -16.36 30.22
CA ASP A 381 23.15 -17.11 29.09
C ASP A 381 22.03 -17.63 28.18
N GLU A 382 20.91 -18.07 28.77
CA GLU A 382 19.72 -18.47 28.02
C GLU A 382 19.09 -17.28 27.29
N TYR A 383 18.92 -16.14 27.96
CA TYR A 383 18.47 -14.88 27.35
C TYR A 383 19.36 -14.48 26.16
N SER A 384 20.68 -14.47 26.36
CA SER A 384 21.63 -14.08 25.32
C SER A 384 21.54 -14.99 24.09
N ARG A 385 21.35 -16.30 24.29
CA ARG A 385 21.16 -17.27 23.22
C ARG A 385 19.85 -17.00 22.46
N LEU A 386 18.74 -16.77 23.16
CA LEU A 386 17.45 -16.46 22.55
C LEU A 386 17.51 -15.15 21.74
N MET A 387 18.10 -14.10 22.31
CA MET A 387 18.23 -12.81 21.62
C MET A 387 19.10 -12.89 20.37
N LYS A 388 20.13 -13.73 20.38
CA LYS A 388 20.96 -13.97 19.20
C LYS A 388 20.14 -14.59 18.06
N ASP A 389 19.39 -15.67 18.35
CA ASP A 389 18.51 -16.33 17.37
C ASP A 389 17.43 -15.39 16.83
N LEU A 390 16.83 -14.55 17.68
CA LEU A 390 15.85 -13.55 17.25
C LEU A 390 16.48 -12.44 16.40
N THR A 391 17.69 -12.01 16.75
CA THR A 391 18.40 -10.96 15.99
C THR A 391 18.72 -11.45 14.57
N GLU A 392 19.19 -12.70 14.43
CA GLU A 392 19.48 -13.33 13.13
C GLU A 392 18.22 -13.43 12.23
N LYS A 393 17.03 -13.53 12.83
CA LYS A 393 15.76 -13.61 12.10
C LYS A 393 15.17 -12.24 11.75
N CYS A 394 15.37 -11.22 12.60
CA CYS A 394 14.71 -9.94 12.44
C CYS A 394 15.58 -8.84 11.81
N ALA A 395 16.90 -8.90 11.99
CA ALA A 395 17.81 -7.81 11.65
C ALA A 395 18.98 -8.29 10.76
N LEU A 396 19.69 -7.33 10.17
CA LEU A 396 20.84 -7.58 9.29
C LEU A 396 22.16 -7.90 10.03
N ARG A 397 22.20 -7.72 11.35
CA ARG A 397 23.44 -7.65 12.14
C ARG A 397 23.85 -8.98 12.74
#